data_AF-A0A914HTA5-F1
#
_entry.id   AF-A0A914HTA5-F1
#
_cell.length_a   1.000
_cell.length_b   1.000
_cell.length_c   1.000
_cell.angle_alpha   90.00
_cell.angle_beta   90.00
_cell.angle_gamma   90.00
#
_symmetry.space_group_name_H-M   'P 1'
#
loop_
_entity.id
_entity.type
_entity.pdbx_description
1 polymer ?
#
loop_
_entity_poly.entity_id
_entity_poly.type
_entity_poly.pdbx_seq_one_letter_code
_entity_poly.pdbx_strand_id
1 'polypeptide(L)'
;MEEVVEWLHTPRGDGLPKVLKCDFCPTELEGLITVFATATGPVNFVVTFCNCSDGIVPFELANILMGERLKLRRLDVDKWRLVRCPNERDEAVWAAWEAEAAGNFDAHEGPENE
;
A
#
# COMPACT_ATOMS: atom_id res chain seq x y z
N MET A 1 0.02 -13.70 -7.68
CA MET A 1 0.42 -12.29 -7.47
C MET A 1 0.02 -11.42 -8.65
N GLU A 2 0.08 -11.94 -9.88
CA GLU A 2 -0.34 -11.23 -11.10
C GLU A 2 -1.77 -10.65 -11.02
N GLU A 3 -2.77 -11.44 -10.64
CA GLU A 3 -4.15 -10.95 -10.45
C GLU A 3 -4.28 -9.82 -9.41
N VAL A 4 -3.44 -9.85 -8.36
CA VAL A 4 -3.40 -8.79 -7.34
C VAL A 4 -2.77 -7.52 -7.92
N VAL A 5 -1.74 -7.66 -8.76
CA VAL A 5 -1.09 -6.53 -9.44
C VAL A 5 -2.08 -5.87 -10.41
N GLU A 6 -2.80 -6.65 -11.21
CA GLU A 6 -3.83 -6.15 -12.13
C GLU A 6 -4.97 -5.47 -11.37
N TRP A 7 -5.44 -6.08 -10.28
CA TRP A 7 -6.44 -5.46 -9.42
C TRP A 7 -5.94 -4.15 -8.81
N LEU A 8 -4.71 -4.10 -8.29
CA LEU A 8 -4.12 -2.89 -7.71
C LEU A 8 -3.97 -1.76 -8.74
N HIS A 9 -3.73 -2.09 -10.02
CA HIS A 9 -3.52 -1.13 -11.11
C HIS A 9 -4.81 -0.75 -11.86
N THR A 10 -5.94 -1.33 -11.50
CA THR A 10 -7.23 -0.91 -12.02
C THR A 10 -7.73 0.31 -11.21
N PRO A 11 -8.12 1.43 -11.84
CA PRO A 11 -8.68 2.58 -11.13
C PRO A 11 -9.91 2.20 -10.31
N ARG A 12 -10.08 2.85 -9.16
CA ARG A 12 -11.27 2.71 -8.33
C ARG A 12 -12.22 3.87 -8.66
N GLY A 13 -13.51 3.58 -8.88
CA GLY A 13 -14.47 4.58 -9.35
C GLY A 13 -14.77 5.71 -8.37
N ASP A 14 -14.55 5.48 -7.06
CA ASP A 14 -14.82 6.43 -5.97
C ASP A 14 -13.64 7.30 -5.57
N GLY A 15 -12.49 7.22 -6.27
CA GLY A 15 -11.32 8.08 -6.03
C GLY A 15 -10.53 7.77 -4.74
N LEU A 16 -10.99 6.83 -3.92
CA LEU A 16 -10.26 6.36 -2.74
C LEU A 16 -9.12 5.40 -3.11
N PRO A 17 -8.05 5.33 -2.29
CA PRO A 17 -7.02 4.31 -2.48
C PRO A 17 -7.59 2.90 -2.30
N LYS A 18 -7.04 1.95 -3.03
CA LYS A 18 -7.24 0.51 -2.75
C LYS A 18 -6.41 0.13 -1.54
N VAL A 19 -7.04 -0.50 -0.56
CA VAL A 19 -6.37 -1.00 0.64
C VAL A 19 -6.33 -2.52 0.57
N LEU A 20 -5.16 -3.11 0.74
CA LEU A 20 -4.96 -4.56 0.77
C LEU A 20 -4.06 -4.95 1.93
N LYS A 21 -4.45 -5.98 2.68
CA LYS A 21 -3.61 -6.62 3.69
C LYS A 21 -3.26 -8.03 3.22
N CYS A 22 -1.98 -8.36 3.25
CA CYS A 22 -1.45 -9.67 2.91
C CYS A 22 -0.73 -10.25 4.13
N ASP A 23 -1.10 -11.44 4.58
CA ASP A 23 -0.43 -12.17 5.67
C ASP A 23 0.80 -12.97 5.21
N PHE A 24 1.27 -12.69 3.99
CA PHE A 24 2.44 -13.30 3.40
C PHE A 24 3.26 -12.25 2.67
N CYS A 25 4.53 -12.58 2.44
CA CYS A 25 5.46 -11.66 1.83
C CYS A 25 5.67 -11.98 0.37
N PRO A 26 5.67 -10.95 -0.49
CA PRO A 26 5.84 -11.17 -1.90
C PRO A 26 7.26 -11.66 -2.15
N THR A 27 7.38 -12.82 -2.80
CA THR A 27 8.67 -13.36 -3.24
C THR A 27 9.34 -12.45 -4.29
N GLU A 28 8.53 -11.77 -5.11
CA GLU A 28 8.98 -10.89 -6.19
C GLU A 28 8.12 -9.63 -6.25
N LEU A 29 8.74 -8.47 -5.97
CA LEU A 29 8.07 -7.17 -6.10
C LEU A 29 8.35 -6.49 -7.46
N GLU A 30 9.26 -7.06 -8.25
CA GLU A 30 9.69 -6.58 -9.57
C GLU A 30 8.52 -6.38 -10.54
N GLY A 31 7.52 -7.28 -10.51
CA GLY A 31 6.32 -7.15 -11.32
C GLY A 31 5.54 -5.87 -11.00
N LEU A 32 5.38 -5.53 -9.72
CA LEU A 32 4.68 -4.32 -9.32
C LEU A 32 5.49 -3.06 -9.68
N ILE A 33 6.82 -3.11 -9.51
CA ILE A 33 7.72 -2.01 -9.87
C ILE A 33 7.64 -1.73 -11.38
N THR A 34 7.65 -2.78 -12.19
CA THR A 34 7.59 -2.69 -13.66
C THR A 34 6.26 -2.12 -14.12
N VAL A 35 5.14 -2.61 -13.57
CA VAL A 35 3.80 -2.10 -13.91
C VAL A 35 3.64 -0.64 -13.44
N PHE A 36 4.17 -0.28 -12.27
CA PHE A 36 4.16 1.12 -11.81
C PHE A 36 4.96 2.05 -12.74
N ALA A 37 6.16 1.64 -13.16
CA ALA A 37 7.02 2.45 -14.02
C ALA A 37 6.42 2.68 -15.42
N THR A 38 5.59 1.75 -15.88
CA THR A 38 4.90 1.81 -17.19
C THR A 38 3.46 2.31 -17.09
N ALA A 39 2.97 2.61 -15.88
CA ALA A 39 1.60 3.06 -15.68
C ALA A 39 1.36 4.45 -16.28
N THR A 40 0.26 4.57 -17.00
CA THR A 40 -0.20 5.82 -17.66
C THR A 40 -1.51 6.35 -17.09
N GLY A 41 -2.08 5.68 -16.08
CA GLY A 41 -3.32 6.06 -15.41
C GLY A 41 -3.09 6.32 -13.92
N PRO A 42 -3.82 7.29 -13.33
CA PRO A 42 -3.69 7.61 -11.91
C PRO A 42 -4.32 6.52 -11.06
N VAL A 43 -3.54 5.95 -10.14
CA VAL A 43 -4.03 4.90 -9.24
C VAL A 43 -3.37 5.01 -7.88
N ASN A 44 -4.20 4.98 -6.83
CA ASN A 44 -3.75 5.05 -5.45
C ASN A 44 -3.99 3.71 -4.76
N PHE A 45 -2.97 3.20 -4.08
CA PHE A 45 -3.14 2.02 -3.26
C PHE A 45 -2.19 1.98 -2.07
N VAL A 46 -2.60 1.21 -1.08
CA VAL A 46 -1.91 0.96 0.17
C VAL A 46 -1.95 -0.53 0.43
N VAL A 47 -0.80 -1.18 0.37
CA VAL A 47 -0.64 -2.60 0.66
C VAL A 47 0.17 -2.77 1.93
N THR A 48 -0.33 -3.58 2.86
CA THR A 48 0.40 -3.99 4.06
C THR A 48 0.74 -5.46 3.95
N PHE A 49 2.03 -5.80 4.06
CA PHE A 49 2.52 -7.15 4.16
C PHE A 49 2.87 -7.46 5.61
N CYS A 50 2.36 -8.56 6.15
CA CYS A 50 2.71 -9.09 7.47
C CYS A 50 3.57 -10.34 7.30
N ASN A 51 4.31 -10.70 8.36
CA ASN A 51 5.16 -11.90 8.38
C ASN A 51 6.33 -11.88 7.37
N CYS A 52 6.95 -10.71 7.15
CA CYS A 52 8.07 -10.56 6.22
C CYS A 52 9.43 -10.67 6.86
N SER A 53 10.37 -11.21 6.09
CA SER A 53 11.77 -11.29 6.48
C SER A 53 12.47 -9.94 6.39
N ASP A 54 13.52 -9.77 7.18
CA ASP A 54 14.44 -8.63 7.12
C ASP A 54 15.22 -8.51 5.80
N GLY A 55 15.09 -9.48 4.88
CA GLY A 55 15.75 -9.44 3.57
C GLY A 55 15.12 -8.48 2.57
N ILE A 56 13.92 -7.97 2.86
CA ILE A 56 13.28 -6.95 2.03
C ILE A 56 13.99 -5.62 2.25
N VAL A 57 14.27 -4.89 1.15
CA VAL A 57 14.93 -3.59 1.21
C VAL A 57 13.91 -2.49 0.95
N PRO A 58 13.82 -1.46 1.81
CA PRO A 58 12.94 -0.33 1.54
C PRO A 58 13.40 0.45 0.31
N PHE A 59 12.46 0.95 -0.48
CA PHE A 59 12.75 1.76 -1.66
C PHE A 59 11.68 2.82 -1.90
N GLU A 60 12.02 3.80 -2.70
CA GLU A 60 11.11 4.82 -3.20
C GLU A 60 11.39 5.03 -4.69
N LEU A 61 10.34 4.93 -5.50
CA LEU A 61 10.40 5.10 -6.95
C LEU A 61 9.42 6.20 -7.36
N ALA A 62 9.87 7.13 -8.19
CA ALA A 62 9.03 8.19 -8.74
C ALA A 62 8.64 7.89 -10.19
N ASN A 63 7.36 8.00 -10.50
CA ASN A 63 6.86 8.09 -11.87
C ASN A 63 6.64 9.58 -12.20
N ILE A 64 7.65 10.20 -12.82
CA ILE A 64 7.66 11.63 -13.16
C ILE A 64 6.56 11.97 -14.17
N LEU A 65 6.21 11.04 -15.06
CA LEU A 65 5.17 11.26 -16.08
C LEU A 65 3.80 11.47 -15.45
N MET A 66 3.48 10.70 -14.42
CA MET A 66 2.20 10.77 -13.71
C MET A 66 2.24 11.65 -12.47
N GLY A 67 3.43 12.11 -12.06
CA GLY A 67 3.61 12.81 -10.80
C GLY A 67 3.27 11.93 -9.59
N GLU A 68 3.58 10.64 -9.66
CA GLU A 68 3.29 9.67 -8.60
C GLU A 68 4.58 9.10 -7.99
N ARG A 69 4.47 8.52 -6.81
CA ARG A 69 5.52 7.75 -6.14
C ARG A 69 5.02 6.43 -5.61
N LEU A 70 5.88 5.42 -5.71
CA LEU A 70 5.73 4.10 -5.09
C LEU A 70 6.79 3.96 -4.00
N LYS A 71 6.36 3.78 -2.75
CA LYS A 71 7.24 3.70 -1.60
C LYS A 71 7.02 2.41 -0.82
N LEU A 72 8.07 1.61 -0.69
CA LEU A 72 8.14 0.48 0.23
C LEU A 72 8.90 0.90 1.49
N ARG A 73 8.26 0.75 2.65
CA ARG A 73 8.89 1.02 3.95
C ARG A 73 8.56 -0.06 4.97
N ARG A 74 9.49 -0.29 5.89
CA ARG A 74 9.27 -1.14 7.07
C ARG A 74 8.44 -0.38 8.11
N LEU A 75 7.40 -1.02 8.64
CA LEU A 75 6.57 -0.49 9.73
C LEU A 75 6.98 -1.10 11.08
N ASP A 76 7.25 -2.41 11.11
CA ASP A 76 7.63 -3.17 12.31
C ASP A 76 8.61 -4.30 11.91
N VAL A 77 8.99 -5.19 12.84
CA VAL A 77 9.91 -6.31 12.59
C VAL A 77 9.48 -7.15 11.40
N ASP A 78 8.22 -7.56 11.35
CA ASP A 78 7.66 -8.40 10.29
C ASP A 78 6.67 -7.66 9.37
N LYS A 79 6.46 -6.36 9.57
CA LYS A 79 5.43 -5.59 8.87
C LYS A 79 6.04 -4.60 7.89
N TRP A 80 5.58 -4.68 6.65
CA TRP A 80 6.02 -3.82 5.56
C TRP A 80 4.83 -3.16 4.90
N ARG A 81 5.06 -1.96 4.37
CA ARG A 81 4.03 -1.18 3.72
C ARG A 81 4.50 -0.65 2.39
N LEU A 82 3.66 -0.86 1.39
CA LEU A 82 3.83 -0.37 0.05
C LEU A 82 2.72 0.62 -0.28
N VAL A 83 3.11 1.83 -0.67
CA VAL A 83 2.18 2.92 -0.92
C VAL A 83 2.43 3.49 -2.30
N ARG A 84 1.41 3.49 -3.16
CA ARG A 84 1.37 4.26 -4.40
C ARG A 84 0.48 5.48 -4.20
N CYS A 85 1.03 6.66 -4.41
CA CYS A 85 0.34 7.92 -4.17
C CYS A 85 0.83 9.04 -5.10
N PRO A 86 0.08 10.14 -5.25
CA PRO A 86 0.58 11.32 -5.95
C PRO A 86 1.74 11.94 -5.15
N ASN A 87 2.64 12.61 -5.86
CA ASN A 87 3.76 13.34 -5.26
C ASN A 87 3.26 14.53 -4.43
N GLU A 88 2.30 15.27 -4.97
CA GLU A 88 1.58 16.31 -4.24
C GLU A 88 0.35 15.68 -3.59
N ARG A 89 0.44 15.39 -2.29
CA ARG A 89 -0.63 14.80 -1.51
C ARG A 89 -0.77 15.43 -0.14
N ASP A 90 -1.98 15.44 0.38
CA ASP A 90 -2.23 15.86 1.75
C ASP A 90 -1.78 14.76 2.73
N GLU A 91 -0.68 14.99 3.44
CA GLU A 91 -0.10 14.01 4.36
C GLU A 91 -1.06 13.66 5.51
N ALA A 92 -1.97 14.55 5.93
CA ALA A 92 -2.93 14.26 6.99
C ALA A 92 -4.03 13.31 6.50
N VAL A 93 -4.55 13.54 5.29
CA VAL A 93 -5.51 12.63 4.64
C VAL A 93 -4.86 11.26 4.41
N TRP A 94 -3.62 11.24 3.93
CA TRP A 94 -2.90 9.99 3.73
C TRP A 94 -2.60 9.27 5.03
N ALA A 95 -2.22 9.97 6.10
CA ALA A 95 -2.04 9.36 7.42
C ALA A 95 -3.33 8.70 7.93
N ALA A 96 -4.50 9.29 7.68
CA ALA A 96 -5.78 8.71 8.05
C ALA A 96 -6.09 7.42 7.27
N TRP A 97 -5.91 7.42 5.94
CA TRP A 97 -6.05 6.21 5.11
C TRP A 97 -5.03 5.14 5.49
N GLU A 98 -3.83 5.60 5.83
CA GLU A 98 -2.76 4.74 6.29
C GLU A 98 -3.08 4.09 7.64
N ALA A 99 -3.74 4.81 8.55
CA ALA A 99 -4.22 4.29 9.81
C ALA A 99 -5.41 3.34 9.60
N GLU A 100 -6.37 3.66 8.73
CA GLU A 100 -7.50 2.78 8.39
C GLU A 100 -7.01 1.42 7.86
N ALA A 101 -6.03 1.45 6.95
CA ALA A 101 -5.39 0.26 6.42
C ALA A 101 -4.57 -0.53 7.47
N ALA A 102 -4.12 0.12 8.54
CA ALA A 102 -3.46 -0.54 9.67
C ALA A 102 -4.46 -1.01 10.75
N GLY A 103 -5.62 -0.36 10.81
CA GLY A 103 -6.57 -0.33 11.93
C GLY A 103 -7.83 -1.16 11.74
N ASN A 104 -7.93 -2.04 10.75
CA ASN A 104 -8.99 -3.09 10.75
C ASN A 104 -8.70 -4.22 11.78
N PHE A 105 -8.03 -3.88 12.88
CA PHE A 105 -7.97 -4.61 14.14
C PHE A 105 -8.32 -3.59 15.22
N ASP A 106 -9.61 -3.30 15.36
CA ASP A 106 -10.30 -2.97 16.61
C ASP A 106 -11.69 -2.43 16.28
N ALA A 107 -12.65 -3.33 16.06
CA ALA A 107 -14.07 -3.00 16.07
C ALA A 107 -14.93 -4.22 16.43
N HIS A 108 -14.62 -4.91 17.53
CA HIS A 108 -15.64 -5.38 18.48
C HIS A 108 -15.00 -5.88 19.77
N GLU A 109 -14.81 -5.02 20.76
CA GLU A 109 -15.15 -5.33 22.15
C GLU A 109 -15.27 -3.98 22.87
N GLY A 110 -16.54 -3.56 23.07
CA GLY A 110 -16.86 -2.38 23.88
C GLY A 110 -16.50 -2.63 25.35
N PRO A 111 -16.57 -1.61 26.21
CA PRO A 111 -16.32 -1.81 27.63
C PRO A 111 -17.34 -2.80 28.18
N GLU A 112 -16.87 -3.97 28.57
CA GLU A 112 -17.60 -4.91 29.41
C GLU A 112 -17.81 -4.25 30.78
N ASN A 113 -19.03 -3.76 30.94
CA ASN A 113 -19.57 -3.28 32.20
C ASN A 113 -19.94 -4.50 33.06
N GLU A 114 -19.27 -4.65 34.20
CA GLU A 114 -19.83 -5.16 35.46
C GLU A 114 -19.26 -4.37 36.65
#